data_AF-A0A5A7SV56-F1
#
_entry.id   AF-A0A5A7SV56-F1
#
_cell.length_a   1.000
_cell.length_b   1.000
_cell.length_c   1.000
_cell.angle_alpha   90.00
_cell.angle_beta   90.00
_cell.angle_gamma   90.00
#
_symmetry.space_group_name_H-M   'P 1'
#
loop_
_entity.id
_entity.type
_entity.pdbx_description
1 polymer ?
#
loop_
_entity_poly.entity_id
_entity_poly.type
_entity_poly.pdbx_seq_one_letter_code
_entity_poly.pdbx_strand_id
1 'polypeptide(L)'
;MPPSSCNPGPSDDLPIALCKGKRKCTYLVSSFVSYHQLSPPTYAFITSLDSTSIPNTVHEALSHPGWQNAMIEEMTALDDNDTWDLVSRPAGKKAIGCKWCFLLR
;
A
#
# COMPACT_ATOMS: atom_id res chain seq x y z
N MET A 1 -28.24 -46.36 11.99
CA MET A 1 -26.86 -45.84 11.97
C MET A 1 -26.59 -45.28 10.58
N PRO A 2 -26.41 -43.96 10.41
CA PRO A 2 -25.95 -43.41 9.14
C PRO A 2 -24.41 -43.48 9.05
N PRO A 3 -23.84 -43.59 7.84
CA PRO A 3 -22.39 -43.74 7.66
C PRO A 3 -21.64 -42.43 7.92
N SER A 4 -20.46 -42.57 8.53
CA SER A 4 -19.51 -41.50 8.81
C SER A 4 -19.06 -40.81 7.53
N SER A 5 -19.42 -39.54 7.37
CA SER A 5 -18.86 -38.67 6.35
C SER A 5 -17.49 -38.17 6.84
N CYS A 6 -16.41 -38.68 6.25
CA CYS A 6 -15.07 -38.15 6.43
C CYS A 6 -15.02 -36.75 5.80
N ASN A 7 -15.03 -35.70 6.63
CA ASN A 7 -14.72 -34.36 6.18
C ASN A 7 -13.24 -34.32 5.73
N PRO A 8 -12.91 -33.88 4.49
CA PRO A 8 -11.53 -33.61 4.15
C PRO A 8 -11.08 -32.39 4.96
N GLY A 9 -9.94 -32.53 5.63
CA GLY A 9 -9.30 -31.42 6.36
C GLY A 9 -8.97 -30.25 5.44
N PRO A 10 -8.70 -29.05 6.01
CA PRO A 10 -8.37 -27.87 5.22
C PRO A 10 -7.11 -28.15 4.40
N SER A 11 -7.24 -28.09 3.07
CA SER A 11 -6.11 -28.20 2.14
C SER A 11 -5.14 -27.05 2.41
N ASP A 12 -3.93 -27.41 2.82
CA ASP A 12 -2.79 -26.53 3.07
C ASP A 12 -2.13 -26.00 1.77
N ASP A 13 -2.81 -26.11 0.62
CA ASP A 13 -2.23 -25.84 -0.71
C ASP A 13 -2.52 -24.42 -1.24
N LEU A 14 -3.12 -23.54 -0.44
CA LEU A 14 -3.32 -22.16 -0.86
C LEU A 14 -1.98 -21.38 -0.82
N PRO A 15 -1.63 -20.63 -1.88
CA PRO A 15 -0.43 -19.80 -1.87
C PRO A 15 -0.45 -18.84 -0.68
N ILE A 16 0.70 -18.64 -0.03
CA ILE A 16 0.88 -17.81 1.20
C ILE A 16 0.20 -16.43 1.08
N ALA A 17 0.12 -15.89 -0.14
CA ALA A 17 -0.56 -14.63 -0.45
C ALA A 17 -2.07 -14.63 -0.13
N LEU A 18 -2.74 -15.78 -0.19
CA LEU A 18 -4.16 -15.97 0.13
C LEU A 18 -4.42 -16.27 1.61
N CYS A 19 -3.40 -16.70 2.37
CA CYS A 19 -3.51 -17.07 3.78
C CYS A 19 -3.45 -15.86 4.73
N LYS A 20 -3.10 -14.66 4.24
CA LYS A 20 -3.01 -13.45 5.06
C LYS A 20 -4.32 -12.66 5.04
N GLY A 21 -5.18 -12.93 6.01
CA GLY A 21 -6.31 -12.05 6.33
C GLY A 21 -5.85 -10.61 6.64
N LYS A 22 -6.73 -9.63 6.42
CA LYS A 22 -6.48 -8.22 6.78
C LYS A 22 -6.24 -8.13 8.29
N ARG A 23 -4.98 -8.06 8.72
CA ARG A 23 -4.62 -7.81 10.13
C ARG A 23 -5.01 -6.38 10.48
N LYS A 24 -6.04 -6.21 11.32
CA LYS A 24 -6.34 -4.91 11.94
C LYS A 24 -5.38 -4.74 13.11
N CYS A 25 -4.62 -3.65 13.11
CA CYS A 25 -3.79 -3.28 14.24
C CYS A 25 -4.69 -2.66 15.32
N THR A 26 -4.79 -3.32 16.48
CA THR A 26 -5.63 -2.87 17.61
C THR A 26 -5.16 -1.54 18.19
N TYR A 27 -3.86 -1.25 18.08
CA TYR A 27 -3.22 -0.05 18.65
C TYR A 27 -2.38 0.65 17.58
N LEU A 28 -2.97 1.62 16.89
CA LEU A 28 -2.22 2.47 15.98
C LEU A 28 -1.35 3.43 16.79
N VAL A 29 -0.05 3.50 16.48
CA VAL A 29 0.88 4.40 17.17
C VAL A 29 0.41 5.85 17.08
N SER A 30 -0.16 6.28 15.95
CA SER A 30 -0.73 7.64 15.80
C SER A 30 -1.82 7.97 16.81
N SER A 31 -2.50 6.98 17.41
CA SER A 31 -3.49 7.23 18.45
C SER A 31 -2.87 7.73 19.76
N PHE A 32 -1.55 7.58 19.91
CA PHE A 32 -0.81 7.89 21.14
C PHE A 32 0.33 8.89 20.92
N VAL A 33 0.53 9.40 19.70
CA VAL A 33 1.55 10.41 19.40
C VAL A 33 0.98 11.80 19.70
N SER A 34 1.76 12.60 20.44
CA SER A 34 1.43 13.98 20.78
C SER A 34 2.62 14.88 20.48
N TYR A 35 2.36 15.99 19.77
CA TYR A 35 3.39 16.95 19.37
C TYR A 35 3.49 18.16 20.29
N HIS A 36 2.74 18.19 21.40
CA HIS A 36 2.63 19.36 22.30
C HIS A 36 3.93 19.78 22.99
N GLN A 37 4.93 18.88 23.05
CA GLN A 37 6.23 19.15 23.68
C GLN A 37 7.31 19.56 22.66
N LEU A 38 6.96 19.67 21.37
CA LEU A 38 7.89 20.07 20.35
C LEU A 38 8.07 21.58 20.30
N SER A 39 9.24 22.03 19.83
CA SER A 39 9.46 23.45 19.59
C SER A 39 8.47 23.98 18.54
N PRO A 40 8.06 25.27 18.60
CA PRO A 40 7.12 25.85 17.64
C PRO A 40 7.43 25.59 16.16
N PRO A 41 8.68 25.73 15.66
CA PRO A 41 8.97 25.47 14.25
C PRO A 41 8.83 23.99 13.89
N THR A 42 9.24 23.09 14.78
CA THR A 42 9.12 21.64 14.56
C THR A 42 7.65 21.19 14.57
N TYR A 43 6.85 21.73 15.49
CA TYR A 43 5.42 21.47 15.58
C TYR A 43 4.68 21.90 14.30
N ALA A 44 4.96 23.11 13.81
CA ALA A 44 4.35 23.62 12.58
C ALA A 44 4.71 22.75 11.37
N PHE A 45 5.96 22.31 11.27
CA PHE A 45 6.41 21.43 10.20
C PHE A 45 5.70 20.07 10.22
N ILE A 46 5.68 19.38 11.37
CA ILE A 46 5.06 18.05 11.49
C ILE A 46 3.55 18.13 11.27
N THR A 47 2.88 19.16 11.80
CA THR A 47 1.44 19.36 11.57
C THR A 47 1.14 19.59 10.09
N SER A 48 2.03 20.28 9.37
CA SER A 48 1.89 20.48 7.92
C SER A 48 2.04 19.15 7.16
N LEU A 49 2.98 18.29 7.57
CA LEU A 49 3.12 16.94 7.01
C LEU A 49 1.88 16.08 7.26
N ASP A 50 1.41 16.03 8.51
CA ASP A 50 0.23 15.24 8.91
C ASP A 50 -1.06 15.70 8.23
N SER A 51 -1.13 16.98 7.84
CA SER A 51 -2.27 17.52 7.10
C SER A 51 -2.34 17.05 5.64
N THR A 52 -1.26 16.47 5.11
CA THR A 52 -1.22 15.99 3.73
C THR A 52 -2.01 14.70 3.58
N SER A 53 -3.09 14.73 2.80
CA SER A 53 -3.90 13.55 2.56
C SER A 53 -3.18 12.54 1.66
N ILE A 54 -3.08 11.30 2.11
CA ILE A 54 -2.58 10.19 1.29
C ILE A 54 -3.72 9.75 0.35
N PRO A 55 -3.52 9.79 -0.97
CA PRO A 55 -4.54 9.39 -1.93
C PRO A 55 -4.78 7.88 -1.84
N ASN A 56 -6.05 7.48 -1.89
CA ASN A 56 -6.44 6.06 -1.88
C ASN A 56 -6.66 5.51 -3.29
N THR A 57 -6.80 6.41 -4.28
CA THR A 57 -7.01 6.04 -5.69
C THR A 57 -6.01 6.76 -6.60
N VAL A 58 -5.75 6.17 -7.77
CA VAL A 58 -4.90 6.78 -8.79
C VAL A 58 -5.48 8.12 -9.25
N HIS A 59 -6.80 8.25 -9.32
CA HIS A 59 -7.45 9.50 -9.73
C HIS A 59 -7.21 10.63 -8.72
N GLU A 60 -7.29 10.33 -7.42
CA GLU A 60 -6.96 11.28 -6.34
C GLU A 60 -5.47 11.66 -6.34
N ALA A 61 -4.58 10.72 -6.65
CA ALA A 61 -3.16 11.03 -6.76
C ALA A 61 -2.89 11.96 -7.96
N LEU A 62 -3.47 11.66 -9.12
CA LEU A 62 -3.26 12.44 -10.34
C LEU A 62 -3.90 13.84 -10.30
N SER A 63 -4.89 14.08 -9.42
CA SER A 63 -5.46 15.41 -9.24
C SER A 63 -4.58 16.36 -8.41
N HIS A 64 -3.60 15.82 -7.68
CA HIS A 64 -2.66 16.61 -6.89
C HIS A 64 -1.32 16.75 -7.63
N PRO A 65 -0.85 17.98 -7.92
CA PRO A 65 0.35 18.19 -8.74
C PRO A 65 1.61 17.59 -8.12
N GLY A 66 1.74 17.57 -6.79
CA GLY A 66 2.88 16.94 -6.13
C GLY A 66 2.96 15.42 -6.34
N TRP A 67 1.81 14.74 -6.34
CA TRP A 67 1.75 13.29 -6.55
C TRP A 67 1.93 12.96 -8.04
N GLN A 68 1.37 13.77 -8.93
CA GLN A 68 1.58 13.67 -10.36
C GLN A 68 3.07 13.81 -10.73
N ASN A 69 3.75 14.83 -10.20
CA ASN A 69 5.17 15.05 -10.46
C ASN A 69 6.02 13.87 -9.96
N ALA A 70 5.77 13.38 -8.74
CA ALA A 70 6.47 12.21 -8.21
C ALA A 70 6.28 10.97 -9.10
N MET A 71 5.07 10.75 -9.65
CA MET A 71 4.81 9.64 -10.56
C MET A 71 5.60 9.77 -11.87
N ILE A 72 5.69 10.99 -12.41
CA ILE A 72 6.47 11.28 -13.62
C ILE A 72 7.97 11.05 -13.36
N GLU A 73 8.48 11.56 -12.24
CA GLU A 73 9.89 11.40 -11.85
C GLU A 73 10.27 9.92 -11.74
N GLU A 74 9.45 9.11 -11.07
CA GLU A 74 9.65 7.66 -11.01
C GLU A 74 9.61 7.02 -12.40
N MET A 75 8.64 7.39 -13.25
CA MET A 75 8.57 6.86 -14.63
C MET A 75 9.83 7.18 -15.43
N THR A 76 10.36 8.41 -15.33
CA THR A 76 11.62 8.81 -15.97
C THR A 76 12.79 8.03 -15.40
N ALA A 77 12.87 7.87 -14.08
CA ALA A 77 13.95 7.10 -13.45
C ALA A 77 13.95 5.62 -13.87
N LEU A 78 12.79 5.02 -14.12
CA LEU A 78 12.72 3.65 -14.62
C LEU A 78 13.22 3.52 -16.07
N ASP A 79 12.89 4.50 -16.91
CA ASP A 79 13.33 4.61 -18.30
C ASP A 79 14.84 4.81 -18.38
N ASP A 80 15.38 5.77 -17.62
CA ASP A 80 16.82 6.07 -17.56
C ASP A 80 17.67 4.88 -17.07
N ASN A 81 17.09 4.02 -16.24
CA ASN A 81 17.78 2.85 -15.70
C ASN A 81 17.68 1.61 -16.60
N ASP A 82 16.92 1.66 -17.71
CA ASP A 82 16.63 0.50 -18.59
C ASP A 82 16.16 -0.74 -17.80
N THR A 83 15.48 -0.54 -16.67
CA THR A 83 15.11 -1.63 -15.75
C THR A 83 13.69 -2.17 -15.99
N TRP A 84 12.86 -1.44 -16.73
CA TRP A 84 11.45 -1.77 -16.94
C TRP A 84 11.00 -1.52 -18.36
N ASP A 85 10.42 -2.54 -19.00
CA ASP A 85 9.74 -2.42 -20.28
C ASP A 85 8.22 -2.39 -20.11
N LEU A 86 7.56 -1.43 -20.76
CA LEU A 86 6.10 -1.40 -20.81
C LEU A 86 5.59 -2.44 -21.82
N VAL A 87 5.14 -3.59 -21.32
CA VAL A 87 4.60 -4.68 -22.15
C VAL A 87 3.08 -4.82 -22.03
N SER A 88 2.44 -5.21 -23.13
CA SER A 88 1.01 -5.54 -23.11
C SER A 88 0.75 -6.75 -22.20
N ARG A 89 -0.36 -6.74 -21.46
CA ARG A 89 -0.73 -7.86 -20.59
C ARG A 89 -0.91 -9.15 -21.42
N PRO A 90 -0.19 -10.24 -21.12
CA PRO A 90 -0.33 -11.50 -21.85
C PRO A 90 -1.75 -12.08 -21.74
N ALA A 91 -2.23 -12.69 -22.83
CA ALA A 91 -3.55 -13.32 -22.85
C ALA A 91 -3.65 -14.47 -21.82
N GLY A 92 -4.78 -14.56 -21.13
CA GLY A 92 -5.03 -15.61 -20.13
C GLY A 92 -4.23 -15.46 -18.82
N LYS A 93 -3.48 -14.37 -18.63
CA LYS A 93 -2.72 -14.10 -17.39
C LYS A 93 -3.34 -12.95 -16.61
N LYS A 94 -3.37 -13.09 -15.29
CA LYS A 94 -3.78 -12.02 -14.37
C LYS A 94 -2.56 -11.17 -14.01
N ALA A 95 -2.69 -9.86 -14.14
CA ALA A 95 -1.67 -8.93 -13.64
C ALA A 95 -1.59 -9.04 -12.10
N ILE A 96 -0.38 -9.17 -11.57
CA ILE A 96 -0.15 -9.12 -10.14
C ILE A 96 -0.16 -7.64 -9.75
N GLY A 97 -1.02 -7.27 -8.80
CA GLY A 97 -1.04 -5.90 -8.29
C GLY A 97 0.25 -5.61 -7.54
N CYS A 98 0.85 -4.44 -7.80
CA CYS A 98 1.94 -3.93 -6.97
C CYS A 98 1.34 -3.00 -5.91
N LYS A 99 1.74 -3.17 -4.65
CA LYS A 99 1.29 -2.32 -3.54
C LYS A 99 2.49 -1.64 -2.95
N TRP A 100 2.58 -0.34 -3.17
CA TRP A 100 3.56 0.51 -2.52
C TRP A 100 3.05 0.85 -1.12
N CYS A 101 3.83 0.52 -0.11
CA CYS A 101 3.56 0.87 1.28
C CYS A 101 4.49 2.02 1.66
N PHE A 102 4.06 3.25 1.39
CA PHE A 102 4.69 4.42 1.98
C PHE A 102 4.06 4.65 3.35
N LEU A 103 4.77 4.21 4.40
CA LEU A 103 4.35 4.51 5.76
C LEU A 103 5.03 5.82 6.16
N LEU A 104 4.40 6.93 5.79
CA LEU A 104 4.64 8.20 6.45
C LEU A 104 3.56 8.37 7.52
N ARG A 105 4.00 8.52 8.75
CA ARG A 105 3.19 8.71 9.94
C ARG A 105 3.98 9.56 10.93
#